data_AF-A0A950YAJ4-F1
#
_entry.id   AF-A0A950YAJ4-F1
#
_cell.length_a   1.000
_cell.length_b   1.000
_cell.length_c   1.000
_cell.angle_alpha   90.00
_cell.angle_beta   90.00
_cell.angle_gamma   90.00
#
_symmetry.space_group_name_H-M   'P 1'
#
loop_
_entity.id
_entity.type
_entity.pdbx_description
1 polymer ?
#
loop_
_entity_poly.entity_id
_entity_poly.type
_entity_poly.pdbx_seq_one_letter_code
_entity_poly.pdbx_strand_id
1 'polypeptide(L)'
;MTSITRFALHHRRLVALAWLALTVAGVLTVSSTTSRLSHGFNTPGTAGYDANLHMWKRFGIDGNEQPTIAVLKVPAGHTMRTAAGQLEAARTFAAASRAGHLAVADYANTHNP
;
A
#
# COMPACT_ATOMS: atom_id res chain seq x y z
N MET A 1 -12.78 50.26 3.57
CA MET A 1 -12.50 49.39 2.40
C MET A 1 -12.09 50.16 1.14
N THR A 2 -12.29 51.48 1.04
CA THR A 2 -11.96 52.31 -0.13
C THR A 2 -10.46 52.53 -0.37
N SER A 3 -9.62 52.44 0.66
CA SER A 3 -8.15 52.65 0.56
C SER A 3 -7.46 51.58 -0.30
N ILE A 4 -7.77 50.30 -0.09
CA ILE A 4 -7.19 49.18 -0.85
C ILE A 4 -7.59 49.26 -2.33
N THR A 5 -8.86 49.51 -2.61
CA THR A 5 -9.36 49.64 -3.98
C THR A 5 -8.71 50.81 -4.71
N ARG A 6 -8.55 51.96 -4.03
CA ARG A 6 -7.88 53.15 -4.60
C ARG A 6 -6.41 52.89 -4.89
N PHE A 7 -5.70 52.22 -3.97
CA PHE A 7 -4.31 51.83 -4.16
C PHE A 7 -4.14 50.89 -5.37
N ALA A 8 -4.99 49.86 -5.47
CA ALA A 8 -4.96 48.90 -6.57
C ALA A 8 -5.30 49.54 -7.92
N LEU A 9 -6.28 50.45 -7.98
CA LEU A 9 -6.65 51.17 -9.21
C LEU A 9 -5.58 52.17 -9.64
N HIS A 10 -4.93 52.85 -8.69
CA HIS A 10 -3.84 53.78 -8.98
C HIS A 10 -2.60 53.05 -9.52
N HIS A 11 -2.31 51.86 -8.99
CA HIS A 11 -1.17 51.03 -9.39
C HIS A 11 -1.57 49.84 -10.28
N ARG A 12 -2.69 49.94 -11.01
CA ARG A 12 -3.30 48.80 -11.73
C ARG A 12 -2.35 48.00 -12.61
N ARG A 13 -1.36 48.66 -13.23
CA ARG A 13 -0.34 47.99 -14.05
C ARG A 13 0.67 47.20 -13.22
N LEU A 14 1.14 47.76 -12.10
CA LEU A 14 2.04 47.06 -11.18
C LEU A 14 1.33 45.87 -10.52
N VAL A 15 0.08 46.04 -10.14
CA VAL A 15 -0.74 44.96 -9.59
C VAL A 15 -0.92 43.85 -10.61
N ALA A 16 -1.24 44.20 -11.87
CA ALA A 16 -1.37 43.21 -12.94
C ALA A 16 -0.04 42.48 -13.23
N LEU A 17 1.08 43.20 -13.27
CA LEU A 17 2.40 42.60 -13.47
C LEU A 17 2.82 41.70 -12.31
N ALA A 18 2.53 42.10 -11.06
CA ALA A 18 2.79 41.28 -9.89
C ALA A 18 2.00 39.97 -9.94
N TRP A 19 0.71 40.03 -10.29
CA TRP A 19 -0.11 38.84 -10.49
C TRP A 19 0.38 37.96 -11.63
N LEU A 20 0.79 38.56 -12.75
CA LEU A 20 1.35 37.82 -13.88
C LEU A 20 2.64 37.10 -13.48
N ALA A 21 3.54 37.78 -12.77
CA ALA A 21 4.78 37.21 -12.27
C ALA A 21 4.53 36.04 -11.30
N LEU A 22 3.59 36.19 -10.36
CA LEU A 22 3.18 35.11 -9.45
C LEU A 22 2.58 33.92 -10.22
N THR A 23 1.77 34.19 -11.24
CA THR A 23 1.16 33.14 -12.08
C THR A 23 2.24 32.36 -12.84
N VAL A 24 3.19 33.06 -13.47
CA VAL A 24 4.32 32.41 -14.15
C VAL A 24 5.17 31.61 -13.18
N ALA A 25 5.51 32.16 -12.01
CA ALA A 25 6.23 31.44 -10.97
C ALA A 25 5.48 30.17 -10.51
N GLY A 26 4.15 30.24 -10.36
CA GLY A 26 3.30 29.10 -10.05
C GLY A 26 3.36 28.02 -11.14
N VAL A 27 3.21 28.40 -12.41
CA VAL A 27 3.29 27.46 -13.55
C VAL A 27 4.65 26.78 -13.64
N LEU A 28 5.74 27.51 -13.38
CA LEU A 28 7.09 26.95 -13.41
C LEU A 28 7.37 25.99 -12.25
N THR A 29 6.69 26.16 -11.10
CA THR A 29 6.93 25.36 -9.89
C THR A 29 5.93 24.23 -9.67
N VAL A 30 4.78 24.25 -10.37
CA VAL A 30 3.68 23.29 -10.18
C VAL A 30 4.14 21.84 -10.39
N SER A 31 4.93 21.56 -11.43
CA SER A 31 5.40 20.21 -11.74
C SER A 31 6.25 19.60 -10.62
N SER A 32 7.17 20.40 -10.05
CA SER A 32 8.03 19.99 -8.93
C SER A 32 7.29 19.82 -7.61
N THR A 33 6.16 20.51 -7.46
CA THR A 33 5.31 20.44 -6.27
C THR A 33 4.43 19.20 -6.34
N THR A 34 3.82 18.94 -7.50
CA THR A 34 2.98 17.75 -7.71
C THR A 34 3.81 16.46 -7.59
N SER A 35 5.07 16.44 -8.02
CA SER A 35 5.93 15.25 -7.87
C SER A 35 6.27 14.92 -6.42
N ARG A 36 6.07 15.85 -5.49
CA ARG A 36 6.31 15.68 -4.04
C ARG A 36 5.04 15.40 -3.25
N LEU A 37 3.90 15.35 -3.93
CA LEU A 37 2.63 15.03 -3.29
C LEU A 37 2.64 13.53 -2.94
N SER A 38 2.56 13.19 -1.67
CA SER A 38 2.40 11.79 -1.28
C SER A 38 0.96 11.36 -1.55
N HIS A 39 0.80 10.32 -2.38
CA HIS A 39 -0.46 9.62 -2.52
C HIS A 39 -0.50 8.53 -1.45
N GLY A 40 -1.11 8.84 -0.32
CA GLY A 40 -1.30 7.86 0.75
C GLY A 40 -2.70 7.98 1.33
N PHE A 41 -3.52 6.94 1.18
CA PHE A 41 -4.72 6.74 1.99
C PHE A 41 -4.33 6.07 3.31
N ASN A 42 -3.27 6.58 3.93
CA ASN A 42 -2.79 6.06 5.17
C ASN A 42 -3.59 6.79 6.26
N THR A 43 -4.07 6.06 7.25
CA THR A 43 -4.68 6.65 8.44
C THR A 43 -3.78 6.42 9.66
N PRO A 44 -2.61 7.10 9.75
CA PRO A 44 -1.72 6.97 10.90
C PRO A 44 -2.46 7.17 12.22
N GLY A 45 -2.15 6.34 13.23
CA GLY A 45 -2.78 6.41 14.55
C GLY A 45 -4.16 5.74 14.65
N THR A 46 -4.62 5.08 13.58
CA THR A 46 -5.77 4.17 13.65
C THR A 46 -5.31 2.75 13.96
N ALA A 47 -6.13 2.00 14.70
CA ALA A 47 -5.81 0.62 15.06
C ALA A 47 -5.54 -0.27 13.83
N GLY A 48 -6.26 -0.05 12.73
CA GLY A 48 -6.05 -0.80 11.48
C GLY A 48 -4.68 -0.52 10.84
N TYR A 49 -4.24 0.75 10.84
CA TYR A 49 -2.91 1.11 10.35
C TYR A 49 -1.80 0.49 11.21
N ASP A 50 -1.92 0.57 12.53
CA ASP A 50 -0.92 0.02 13.45
C ASP A 50 -0.84 -1.51 13.36
N ALA A 51 -1.98 -2.18 13.23
CA ALA A 51 -2.04 -3.62 13.00
C ALA A 51 -1.36 -4.02 11.69
N ASN A 52 -1.65 -3.31 10.59
CA ASN A 52 -1.02 -3.58 9.30
C ASN A 52 0.50 -3.35 9.34
N LEU A 53 0.93 -2.27 10.03
CA LEU A 53 2.35 -1.98 10.21
C LEU A 53 3.06 -3.07 11.03
N HIS A 54 2.41 -3.61 12.06
CA HIS A 54 2.93 -4.75 12.81
C HIS A 54 3.01 -6.03 11.96
N MET A 55 1.99 -6.33 11.15
CA MET A 55 2.01 -7.47 10.24
C MET A 55 3.15 -7.36 9.22
N TRP A 56 3.30 -6.20 8.58
CA TRP A 56 4.36 -5.96 7.62
C TRP A 56 5.75 -6.08 8.25
N LYS A 57 5.98 -5.47 9.42
CA LYS A 57 7.27 -5.56 10.12
C LYS A 57 7.60 -6.98 10.57
N ARG A 58 6.59 -7.76 11.00
CA ARG A 58 6.80 -9.08 11.59
C ARG A 58 6.88 -10.20 10.57
N PHE A 59 6.02 -10.14 9.56
CA PHE A 59 5.79 -11.22 8.60
C PHE A 59 6.13 -10.82 7.16
N GLY A 60 6.41 -9.54 6.89
CA GLY A 60 6.72 -9.06 5.54
C GLY A 60 5.52 -9.02 4.60
N ILE A 61 4.30 -9.18 5.13
CA ILE A 61 3.04 -9.20 4.38
C ILE A 61 2.24 -7.92 4.62
N ASP A 62 1.56 -7.43 3.59
CA ASP A 62 0.63 -6.31 3.68
C ASP A 62 -0.81 -6.83 3.59
N GLY A 63 -1.70 -6.35 4.46
CA GLY A 63 -3.13 -6.65 4.41
C GLY A 63 -3.83 -6.12 3.14
N ASN A 64 -3.16 -5.27 2.35
CA ASN A 64 -3.64 -4.87 1.02
C ASN A 64 -3.27 -5.85 -0.11
N GLU A 65 -2.37 -6.81 0.14
CA GLU A 65 -2.09 -7.86 -0.85
C GLU A 65 -3.25 -8.85 -0.92
N GLN A 66 -3.63 -9.23 -2.14
CA GLN A 66 -4.71 -10.20 -2.34
C GLN A 66 -4.21 -11.61 -1.97
N PRO A 67 -4.82 -12.29 -1.00
CA PRO A 67 -4.42 -13.64 -0.63
C PRO A 67 -4.69 -14.59 -1.80
N THR A 68 -3.72 -15.44 -2.11
CA THR A 68 -3.86 -16.49 -3.13
C THR A 68 -4.27 -17.79 -2.47
N ILE A 69 -5.34 -18.41 -2.96
CA ILE A 69 -5.78 -19.74 -2.54
C ILE A 69 -5.21 -20.77 -3.53
N ALA A 70 -4.30 -21.61 -3.07
CA ALA A 70 -3.76 -22.73 -3.84
C ALA A 70 -4.49 -24.03 -3.46
N VAL A 71 -4.85 -24.85 -4.46
CA VAL A 71 -5.47 -26.17 -4.25
C VAL A 71 -4.44 -27.25 -4.58
N LEU A 72 -4.07 -28.05 -3.58
CA LEU A 72 -3.22 -29.22 -3.78
C LEU A 72 -4.07 -30.41 -4.22
N LYS A 73 -3.87 -30.88 -5.46
CA LYS A 73 -4.48 -32.11 -5.95
C LYS A 73 -3.55 -33.29 -5.66
N VAL A 74 -4.04 -34.24 -4.87
CA VAL A 74 -3.32 -35.48 -4.53
C VAL A 74 -3.78 -36.66 -5.41
N PRO A 75 -2.97 -37.72 -5.58
CA PRO A 75 -3.36 -38.91 -6.31
C PRO A 75 -4.63 -39.58 -5.76
N ALA A 76 -5.31 -40.36 -6.60
CA ALA A 76 -6.51 -41.09 -6.19
C ALA A 76 -6.19 -42.04 -5.01
N GLY A 77 -7.05 -42.05 -3.99
CA GLY A 77 -6.85 -42.81 -2.76
C GLY A 77 -5.98 -42.10 -1.71
N HIS A 78 -5.27 -41.02 -2.06
CA HIS A 78 -4.60 -40.17 -1.09
C HIS A 78 -5.56 -39.07 -0.63
N THR A 79 -5.63 -38.84 0.68
CA THR A 79 -6.40 -37.74 1.28
C THR A 79 -5.66 -37.21 2.50
N MET A 80 -6.11 -36.08 3.05
CA MET A 80 -5.60 -35.58 4.34
C MET A 80 -5.85 -36.53 5.53
N ARG A 81 -6.66 -37.58 5.36
CA ARG A 81 -6.85 -38.66 6.36
C ARG A 81 -5.84 -39.80 6.23
N THR A 82 -5.02 -39.80 5.19
CA THR A 82 -4.00 -40.83 4.94
C THR A 82 -2.61 -40.28 5.21
N ALA A 83 -1.71 -41.11 5.73
CA ALA A 83 -0.32 -40.72 5.97
C ALA A 83 0.37 -40.25 4.68
N ALA A 84 0.09 -40.89 3.55
CA ALA A 84 0.63 -40.51 2.25
C ALA A 84 0.17 -39.10 1.82
N GLY A 85 -1.13 -38.79 1.92
CA GLY A 85 -1.64 -37.46 1.58
C GLY A 85 -1.11 -36.35 2.51
N GLN A 86 -0.96 -36.64 3.81
CA GLN A 86 -0.36 -35.70 4.76
C GLN A 86 1.11 -35.42 4.45
N LEU A 87 1.89 -36.45 4.07
CA LEU A 87 3.28 -36.30 3.69
C LEU A 87 3.47 -35.44 2.42
N GLU A 88 2.59 -35.61 1.42
CA GLU A 88 2.59 -34.78 0.21
C GLU A 88 2.24 -33.32 0.50
N ALA A 89 1.23 -33.08 1.36
CA ALA A 89 0.89 -31.74 1.82
C ALA A 89 2.06 -31.08 2.55
N ALA A 90 2.68 -31.79 3.49
CA ALA A 90 3.85 -31.30 4.24
C ALA A 90 5.01 -30.93 3.30
N ARG A 91 5.30 -31.76 2.30
CA ARG A 91 6.34 -31.45 1.29
C ARG A 91 6.00 -30.21 0.47
N THR A 92 4.74 -30.04 0.09
CA THR A 92 4.26 -28.88 -0.68
C THR A 92 4.43 -27.60 0.13
N PHE A 93 3.99 -27.58 1.39
CA PHE A 93 4.13 -26.41 2.26
C PHE A 93 5.59 -26.07 2.57
N ALA A 94 6.44 -27.08 2.76
CA ALA A 94 7.89 -26.90 2.93
C ALA A 94 8.59 -26.37 1.65
N ALA A 95 8.01 -26.61 0.46
CA ALA A 95 8.48 -26.00 -0.77
C ALA A 95 7.98 -24.56 -0.91
N ALA A 96 6.70 -24.30 -0.59
CA ALA A 96 6.10 -22.98 -0.65
C ALA A 96 6.83 -21.94 0.23
N SER A 97 7.24 -22.34 1.44
CA SER A 97 8.00 -21.47 2.35
C SER A 97 9.38 -21.06 1.82
N ARG A 98 9.88 -21.73 0.77
CA ARG A 98 11.15 -21.42 0.09
C ARG A 98 10.96 -20.78 -1.29
N ALA A 99 9.72 -20.67 -1.77
CA ALA A 99 9.43 -20.22 -3.13
C ALA A 99 9.47 -18.68 -3.28
N GLY A 100 9.49 -17.93 -2.18
CA GLY A 100 9.55 -16.47 -2.21
C GLY A 100 9.13 -15.82 -0.89
N HIS A 101 8.77 -14.53 -0.95
CA HIS A 101 8.30 -13.75 0.20
C HIS A 101 6.82 -14.09 0.49
N LEU A 102 6.58 -15.28 1.04
CA LEU A 102 5.23 -15.78 1.32
C LEU A 102 5.09 -16.13 2.80
N ALA A 103 4.03 -15.65 3.44
CA ALA A 103 3.58 -16.20 4.71
C ALA A 103 2.70 -17.44 4.43
N VAL A 104 3.15 -18.60 4.89
CA VAL A 104 2.48 -19.88 4.65
C VAL A 104 1.87 -20.39 5.95
N ALA A 105 0.55 -20.55 5.99
CA ALA A 105 -0.18 -21.20 7.07
C ALA A 105 -0.65 -22.58 6.61
N ASP A 106 -0.40 -23.61 7.42
CA ASP A 106 -0.76 -24.99 7.13
C ASP A 106 -1.22 -25.71 8.40
N TYR A 107 -1.89 -26.85 8.25
CA TYR A 107 -2.36 -27.61 9.40
C TYR A 107 -1.22 -28.15 10.28
N ALA A 108 -0.10 -28.57 9.70
CA ALA A 108 1.03 -29.08 10.45
C ALA A 108 1.72 -28.00 11.31
N ASN A 109 1.63 -26.73 10.91
CA ASN A 109 2.20 -25.60 11.63
C ASN A 109 1.19 -24.94 12.60
N THR A 110 -0.09 -24.86 12.23
CA THR A 110 -1.14 -24.22 13.05
C THR A 110 -1.87 -25.18 13.98
N HIS A 111 -1.87 -26.49 13.68
CA HIS A 111 -2.67 -27.51 14.36
C HIS A 111 -4.18 -27.19 14.43
N ASN A 112 -4.67 -26.30 13.56
CA ASN A 112 -6.05 -25.80 13.58
C ASN A 112 -6.75 -26.26 12.29
N PRO A 113 -7.85 -27.04 12.38
CA PRO A 113 -8.53 -27.60 11.21
C PRO A 113 -9.17 -26.57 10.29
#